data_AF-A0A1I4U8B5-F1
#
_entry.id   AF-A0A1I4U8B5-F1
#
_cell.length_a   1.000
_cell.length_b   1.000
_cell.length_c   1.000
_cell.angle_alpha   90.00
_cell.angle_beta   90.00
_cell.angle_gamma   90.00
#
_symmetry.space_group_name_H-M   'P 1'
#
loop_
_entity.id
_entity.type
_entity.pdbx_description
1 polymer ?
#
loop_
_entity_poly.entity_id
_entity_poly.type
_entity_poly.pdbx_seq_one_letter_code
_entity_poly.pdbx_strand_id
1 'polypeptide(L)'
;PIVQRMVDINWLPSALHSGGIGSGIVTDYWAVVGRLAAQWPIGGSMNFMLGGELGYAPNVPKRSAIKTGAAGNADGLAAQVSFNFIDIVPKHSLGFALARIGDGWLLTPSFNDNAYVAEVRYKWVIDKNHTVEARMRYSEDIRQRTNSSQKRQDIDYFLRYTYRF
;
A
#
# COMPACT_ATOMS: atom_id res chain seq x y z
N PRO A 1 7.72 2.13 23.22
CA PRO A 1 7.16 2.86 22.06
C PRO A 1 7.10 2.03 20.77
N ILE A 2 8.14 1.29 20.38
CA ILE A 2 8.05 0.40 19.20
C ILE A 2 7.09 -0.75 19.52
N VAL A 3 6.05 -0.91 18.70
CA VAL A 3 5.01 -1.94 18.86
C VAL A 3 5.11 -3.03 17.81
N GLN A 4 5.75 -2.76 16.67
CA GLN A 4 5.96 -3.75 15.61
C GLN A 4 7.28 -3.48 14.88
N ARG A 5 7.97 -4.57 14.52
CA ARG A 5 9.11 -4.59 13.59
C ARG A 5 9.09 -5.90 12.83
N MET A 6 9.32 -5.85 11.52
CA MET A 6 9.28 -7.03 10.66
C MET A 6 10.17 -6.82 9.44
N VAL A 7 10.82 -7.89 8.99
CA VAL A 7 11.52 -7.92 7.71
C VAL A 7 11.10 -9.18 6.99
N ASP A 8 10.61 -9.04 5.76
CA ASP A 8 10.19 -10.14 4.91
C ASP A 8 11.08 -10.24 3.68
N ILE A 9 11.34 -11.47 3.26
CA ILE A 9 11.94 -11.79 1.98
C ILE A 9 10.95 -12.67 1.24
N ASN A 10 10.49 -12.21 0.09
CA ASN A 10 9.62 -12.96 -0.78
C ASN A 10 10.44 -13.43 -1.98
N TRP A 11 10.44 -14.73 -2.25
CA TRP A 11 11.10 -15.32 -3.41
C TRP A 11 10.12 -16.18 -4.17
N LEU A 12 9.90 -15.83 -5.43
CA LEU A 12 9.02 -16.51 -6.37
C LEU A 12 9.86 -17.00 -7.55
N PRO A 13 10.24 -18.30 -7.55
CA PRO A 13 11.08 -18.86 -8.58
C PRO A 13 10.33 -18.90 -9.92
N SER A 14 11.03 -18.55 -11.00
CA SER A 14 10.49 -18.59 -12.37
C SER A 14 9.12 -17.91 -12.54
N ALA A 15 8.90 -16.78 -11.85
CA ALA A 15 7.63 -16.06 -11.88
C ALA A 15 7.67 -14.77 -12.72
N LEU A 16 8.85 -14.26 -13.07
CA LEU A 16 9.00 -12.97 -13.74
C LEU A 16 9.18 -13.13 -15.26
N HIS A 17 8.17 -12.69 -15.99
CA HIS A 17 8.25 -12.51 -17.45
C HIS A 17 8.75 -11.11 -17.80
N SER A 18 10.06 -10.88 -17.63
CA SER A 18 10.67 -9.54 -17.74
C SER A 18 10.43 -8.84 -19.09
N GLY A 19 10.33 -9.60 -20.18
CA GLY A 19 10.02 -9.10 -21.52
C GLY A 19 8.54 -9.17 -21.93
N GLY A 20 7.66 -9.66 -21.04
CA GLY A 20 6.28 -10.00 -21.35
C GLY A 20 6.05 -11.49 -21.63
N ILE A 21 4.79 -11.89 -21.60
CA ILE A 21 4.37 -13.27 -21.86
C ILE A 21 4.74 -13.64 -23.31
N GLY A 22 5.39 -14.79 -23.49
CA GLY A 22 5.88 -15.24 -24.81
C GLY A 22 7.31 -14.83 -25.17
N SER A 23 7.97 -13.99 -24.36
CA SER A 23 9.39 -13.59 -24.55
C SER A 23 10.41 -14.71 -24.29
N GLY A 24 9.99 -15.90 -23.84
CA GLY A 24 10.84 -17.06 -23.53
C GLY A 24 11.72 -16.94 -22.28
N ILE A 25 12.12 -15.72 -21.90
CA ILE A 25 12.93 -15.45 -20.71
C ILE A 25 12.02 -15.33 -19.48
N VAL A 26 12.14 -16.29 -18.57
CA VAL A 26 11.49 -16.29 -17.27
C VAL A 26 12.57 -16.32 -16.20
N THR A 27 12.52 -15.37 -15.26
CA THR A 27 13.48 -15.27 -14.17
C THR A 27 12.77 -15.30 -12.82
N ASP A 28 13.54 -15.45 -11.75
CA ASP A 28 13.01 -15.33 -10.40
C ASP A 28 12.61 -13.89 -10.10
N TYR A 29 11.48 -13.74 -9.41
CA TYR A 29 11.09 -12.50 -8.77
C TYR A 29 11.40 -12.59 -7.28
N TRP A 30 12.01 -11.57 -6.72
CA TRP A 30 12.15 -11.48 -5.28
C TRP A 30 12.11 -10.04 -4.81
N ALA A 31 11.74 -9.86 -3.55
CA ALA A 31 11.78 -8.56 -2.91
C ALA A 31 12.01 -8.68 -1.41
N VAL A 32 12.49 -7.59 -0.83
CA VAL A 32 12.63 -7.43 0.61
C VAL A 32 11.70 -6.33 1.07
N VAL A 33 11.03 -6.53 2.20
CA VAL A 33 10.15 -5.54 2.82
C VAL A 33 10.53 -5.36 4.27
N GLY A 34 10.78 -4.12 4.69
CA GLY A 34 10.91 -3.73 6.08
C GLY A 34 9.64 -3.04 6.56
N ARG A 35 9.17 -3.38 7.77
CA ARG A 35 8.07 -2.69 8.46
C ARG A 35 8.45 -2.30 9.87
N LEU A 36 8.01 -1.13 10.28
CA LEU A 36 8.18 -0.61 11.63
C LEU A 36 6.92 0.14 12.05
N ALA A 37 6.48 -0.07 13.28
CA ALA A 37 5.46 0.77 13.89
C ALA A 37 5.83 1.12 15.32
N ALA A 38 5.56 2.37 15.69
CA ALA A 38 5.75 2.90 17.03
C ALA A 38 4.50 3.65 17.48
N GLN A 39 4.17 3.50 18.76
CA GLN A 39 3.03 4.10 19.42
C GLN A 39 3.46 4.86 20.67
N TRP A 40 2.85 6.01 20.88
CA TRP A 40 3.05 6.87 22.02
C TRP A 40 1.71 7.37 22.57
N PRO A 41 1.54 7.42 23.90
CA PRO A 41 0.42 8.16 24.48
C PRO A 41 0.64 9.67 24.27
N ILE A 42 -0.41 10.41 23.87
CA ILE A 42 -0.35 11.87 23.73
C ILE A 42 -1.03 12.55 24.93
N GLY A 43 -2.14 12.00 25.43
CA GLY A 43 -2.84 12.54 26.58
C GLY A 43 -4.27 11.99 26.70
N GLY A 44 -4.76 11.87 27.94
CA GLY A 44 -6.06 11.23 28.19
C GLY A 44 -6.06 9.78 27.71
N SER A 45 -7.09 9.41 26.94
CA SER A 45 -7.19 8.12 26.25
C SER A 45 -6.42 8.06 24.92
N MET A 46 -5.95 9.20 24.41
CA MET A 46 -5.47 9.31 23.03
C MET A 46 -4.06 8.72 22.89
N ASN A 47 -3.93 7.82 21.91
CA ASN A 47 -2.66 7.24 21.50
C ASN A 47 -2.38 7.61 20.05
N PHE A 48 -1.12 7.90 19.74
CA PHE A 48 -0.67 8.09 18.37
C PHE A 48 0.24 6.96 17.95
N MET A 49 -0.04 6.38 16.79
CA MET A 49 0.75 5.33 16.18
C MET A 49 1.24 5.75 14.79
N LEU A 50 2.56 5.76 14.62
CA LEU A 50 3.24 5.92 13.35
C LEU A 50 3.68 4.55 12.83
N GLY A 51 3.26 4.20 11.62
CA GLY A 51 3.67 2.98 10.93
C GLY A 51 4.34 3.31 9.61
N GLY A 52 5.37 2.55 9.24
CA GLY A 52 6.08 2.68 7.97
C GLY A 52 6.41 1.32 7.37
N GLU A 53 6.35 1.23 6.05
CA GLU A 53 6.76 0.07 5.28
C GLU A 53 7.56 0.52 4.06
N LEU A 54 8.65 -0.19 3.78
CA LEU A 54 9.52 0.03 2.63
C LEU A 54 9.85 -1.32 2.00
N GLY A 55 9.52 -1.46 0.72
CA GLY A 55 9.76 -2.62 -0.11
C GLY A 55 10.68 -2.30 -1.28
N TYR A 56 11.58 -3.22 -1.59
CA TYR A 56 12.47 -3.12 -2.75
C TYR A 56 12.59 -4.46 -3.48
N ALA A 57 12.29 -4.42 -4.78
CA ALA A 57 12.46 -5.52 -5.72
C ALA A 57 13.56 -5.14 -6.74
N PRO A 58 14.72 -5.83 -6.75
CA PRO A 58 15.80 -5.50 -7.67
C PRO A 58 15.58 -6.01 -9.09
N ASN A 59 14.90 -7.15 -9.23
CA ASN A 59 14.53 -7.71 -10.52
C ASN A 59 13.08 -7.33 -10.84
N VAL A 60 12.90 -6.60 -11.93
CA VAL A 60 11.64 -5.96 -12.30
C VAL A 60 11.36 -6.16 -13.79
N PRO A 61 10.08 -6.13 -14.21
CA PRO A 61 9.75 -6.23 -15.62
C PRO A 61 10.22 -4.98 -16.39
N LYS A 62 10.36 -5.11 -17.71
CA LYS A 62 10.54 -3.96 -18.60
C LYS A 62 9.25 -3.14 -18.64
N ARG A 63 9.36 -1.81 -18.71
CA ARG A 63 8.18 -0.92 -18.81
C ARG A 63 7.30 -1.19 -20.02
N SER A 64 7.91 -1.66 -21.12
CA SER A 64 7.17 -2.07 -22.31
C SER A 64 6.28 -3.29 -22.05
N ALA A 65 6.69 -4.21 -21.19
CA ALA A 65 5.92 -5.40 -20.83
C ALA A 65 4.69 -5.06 -19.97
N ILE A 66 4.80 -4.05 -19.10
CA ILE A 66 3.73 -3.60 -18.20
C ILE A 66 2.98 -2.34 -18.69
N LYS A 67 3.28 -1.87 -19.91
CA LYS A 67 2.62 -0.75 -20.58
C LYS A 67 2.71 0.60 -19.84
N THR A 68 3.82 0.86 -19.14
CA THR A 68 4.09 2.12 -18.43
C THR A 68 5.22 2.96 -19.08
N GLY A 69 5.73 2.52 -20.23
CA GLY A 69 6.72 3.23 -21.04
C GLY A 69 7.26 2.40 -22.19
N ALA A 70 7.94 3.04 -23.15
CA ALA A 70 8.50 2.38 -24.34
C ALA A 70 9.85 1.68 -24.09
N ALA A 71 10.60 2.10 -23.07
CA ALA A 71 11.94 1.60 -22.77
C ALA A 71 12.27 1.64 -21.28
N GLY A 72 13.28 0.85 -20.89
CA GLY A 72 13.81 0.78 -19.53
C GLY A 72 13.07 -0.19 -18.60
N ASN A 73 13.60 -0.31 -17.39
CA ASN A 73 13.05 -1.16 -16.33
C ASN A 73 11.96 -0.43 -15.54
N ALA A 74 10.97 -1.18 -15.07
CA ALA A 74 9.96 -0.70 -14.15
C ALA A 74 10.59 -0.33 -12.79
N ASP A 75 9.80 0.31 -11.92
CA ASP A 75 10.22 0.71 -10.59
C ASP A 75 9.81 -0.34 -9.55
N GLY A 76 10.80 -0.99 -8.95
CA GLY A 76 10.61 -2.01 -7.92
C GLY A 76 10.49 -1.46 -6.49
N LEU A 77 10.37 -0.15 -6.30
CA LEU A 77 10.24 0.46 -4.98
C LEU A 77 8.77 0.61 -4.58
N ALA A 78 8.43 0.16 -3.38
CA ALA A 78 7.16 0.47 -2.72
C ALA A 78 7.41 1.05 -1.34
N ALA A 79 6.68 2.09 -0.96
CA ALA A 79 6.76 2.67 0.37
C ALA A 79 5.38 3.12 0.84
N GLN A 80 5.11 2.98 2.13
CA GLN A 80 3.97 3.61 2.78
C GLN A 80 4.31 4.13 4.16
N VAL A 81 3.61 5.18 4.56
CA VAL A 81 3.62 5.72 5.91
C VAL A 81 2.19 5.93 6.36
N SER A 82 1.91 5.64 7.63
CA SER A 82 0.59 5.80 8.23
C SER A 82 0.66 6.51 9.57
N PHE A 83 -0.29 7.40 9.80
CA PHE A 83 -0.47 8.19 11.00
C PHE A 83 -1.82 7.83 11.59
N ASN A 84 -1.84 7.22 12.76
CA ASN A 84 -3.08 6.75 13.38
C ASN A 84 -3.25 7.42 14.74
N PHE A 85 -4.35 8.16 14.88
CA PHE A 85 -4.79 8.77 16.12
C PHE A 85 -5.90 7.88 16.69
N ILE A 86 -5.57 7.13 17.74
CA ILE A 86 -6.45 6.18 18.40
C ILE A 86 -7.10 6.89 19.59
N ASP A 87 -8.41 6.75 19.72
CA ASP A 87 -9.20 7.37 20.80
C ASP A 87 -9.01 8.90 20.88
N ILE A 88 -9.14 9.59 19.72
CA ILE A 88 -9.15 11.07 19.64
C ILE A 88 -10.26 11.66 20.52
N VAL A 89 -11.39 10.98 20.54
CA VAL A 89 -12.42 10.97 21.58
C VAL A 89 -12.74 9.50 21.84
N PRO A 90 -13.26 9.14 23.03
CA PRO A 90 -13.39 7.74 23.42
C PRO A 90 -14.07 6.89 22.36
N LYS A 91 -13.39 5.82 21.91
CA LYS A 91 -13.86 4.86 20.89
C LYS A 91 -13.86 5.34 19.43
N HIS A 92 -13.32 6.53 19.18
CA HIS A 92 -13.17 7.10 17.84
C HIS A 92 -11.70 7.17 17.47
N SER A 93 -11.37 6.60 16.31
CA SER A 93 -10.00 6.59 15.79
C SER A 93 -9.97 7.09 14.37
N LEU A 94 -8.93 7.85 14.05
CA LEU A 94 -8.70 8.44 12.73
C LEU A 94 -7.31 8.03 12.24
N GLY A 95 -7.23 7.54 11.01
CA GLY A 95 -6.00 7.08 10.37
C GLY A 95 -5.79 7.78 9.03
N PHE A 96 -4.54 8.10 8.74
CA PHE A 96 -4.09 8.62 7.45
C PHE A 96 -3.00 7.71 6.92
N ALA A 97 -2.97 7.44 5.62
CA ALA A 97 -1.88 6.73 4.98
C ALA A 97 -1.50 7.40 3.67
N LEU A 98 -0.20 7.48 3.42
CA LEU A 98 0.37 7.89 2.15
C LEU A 98 1.24 6.75 1.64
N ALA A 99 1.07 6.38 0.38
CA ALA A 99 1.87 5.34 -0.24
C ALA A 99 2.33 5.72 -1.64
N ARG A 100 3.45 5.14 -2.03
CA ARG A 100 3.99 5.16 -3.39
C ARG A 100 4.32 3.73 -3.77
N ILE A 101 3.69 3.23 -4.82
CA ILE A 101 3.88 1.86 -5.31
C ILE A 101 4.43 1.96 -6.74
N GLY A 102 5.67 1.51 -6.93
CA GLY A 102 6.31 1.44 -8.24
C GLY A 102 5.56 0.50 -9.19
N ASP A 103 5.70 0.75 -10.49
CA ASP A 103 5.07 -0.03 -11.56
C ASP A 103 5.68 -1.44 -11.71
N GLY A 104 6.84 -1.69 -11.11
CA GLY A 104 7.49 -2.99 -11.06
C GLY A 104 7.32 -3.73 -9.72
N TRP A 105 6.54 -3.21 -8.78
CA TRP A 105 6.28 -3.84 -7.49
C TRP A 105 5.09 -4.81 -7.58
N LEU A 106 5.36 -6.12 -7.54
CA LEU A 106 4.37 -7.16 -7.84
C LEU A 106 3.80 -7.90 -6.60
N LEU A 107 4.14 -7.45 -5.38
CA LEU A 107 3.79 -8.17 -4.15
C LEU A 107 2.61 -7.60 -3.38
N THR A 108 2.21 -6.35 -3.63
CA THR A 108 1.18 -5.71 -2.80
C THR A 108 -0.21 -5.96 -3.37
N PRO A 109 -1.10 -6.69 -2.67
CA PRO A 109 -2.50 -6.82 -3.08
C PRO A 109 -3.36 -5.61 -2.66
N SER A 110 -2.88 -4.81 -1.70
CA SER A 110 -3.68 -3.76 -1.03
C SER A 110 -3.78 -2.46 -1.82
N PHE A 111 -2.88 -2.23 -2.77
CA PHE A 111 -2.76 -1.02 -3.58
C PHE A 111 -2.45 -1.42 -5.01
N ASN A 112 -2.94 -0.64 -5.96
CA ASN A 112 -2.57 -0.82 -7.35
C ASN A 112 -1.07 -0.54 -7.55
N ASP A 113 -0.48 -1.22 -8.51
CA ASP A 113 0.84 -0.89 -9.03
C ASP A 113 0.82 0.51 -9.66
N ASN A 114 2.01 1.09 -9.84
CA ASN A 114 2.18 2.39 -10.51
C ASN A 114 1.35 3.52 -9.86
N ALA A 115 1.23 3.61 -8.55
CA ALA A 115 0.29 4.54 -7.90
C ALA A 115 0.92 5.37 -6.75
N TYR A 116 0.58 6.66 -6.71
CA TYR A 116 0.56 7.43 -5.47
C TYR A 116 -0.81 7.25 -4.83
N VAL A 117 -0.84 6.97 -3.52
CA VAL A 117 -2.09 6.73 -2.80
C VAL A 117 -2.13 7.61 -1.56
N ALA A 118 -3.28 8.26 -1.34
CA ALA A 118 -3.61 8.93 -0.11
C ALA A 118 -4.90 8.35 0.44
N GLU A 119 -4.94 8.02 1.72
CA GLU A 119 -6.08 7.37 2.34
C GLU A 119 -6.39 7.95 3.71
N VAL A 120 -7.67 8.10 3.99
CA VAL A 120 -8.20 8.47 5.29
C VAL A 120 -9.12 7.34 5.75
N ARG A 121 -8.97 6.92 7.01
CA ARG A 121 -9.79 5.90 7.66
C ARG A 121 -10.35 6.45 8.95
N TYR A 122 -11.62 6.19 9.19
CA TYR A 122 -12.28 6.49 10.44
C TYR A 122 -12.90 5.22 11.00
N LYS A 123 -12.73 5.00 12.30
CA LYS A 123 -13.30 3.87 13.01
C LYS A 123 -14.02 4.38 14.24
N TRP A 124 -15.25 3.89 14.43
CA TRP A 124 -16.05 4.13 15.61
C TRP A 124 -16.50 2.80 16.21
N VAL A 125 -16.04 2.51 17.42
CA VAL A 125 -16.50 1.37 18.20
C VAL A 125 -17.66 1.88 19.06
N ILE A 126 -18.90 1.58 18.69
CA ILE A 126 -20.08 2.05 19.44
C ILE A 126 -20.10 1.35 20.81
N ASP A 127 -19.98 0.02 20.77
CA ASP A 127 -19.84 -0.85 21.93
C ASP A 127 -19.12 -2.15 21.53
N LYS A 128 -19.16 -3.16 22.41
CA LYS A 128 -18.50 -4.46 22.18
C LYS A 128 -19.06 -5.24 20.99
N ASN A 129 -20.29 -4.96 20.56
CA ASN A 129 -20.99 -5.68 19.51
C ASN A 129 -21.05 -4.88 18.20
N HIS A 130 -20.97 -3.55 18.27
CA HIS A 130 -21.20 -2.66 17.14
C HIS A 130 -19.96 -1.83 16.76
N THR A 131 -19.54 -1.89 15.50
CA THR A 131 -18.42 -1.09 14.97
C THR A 131 -18.76 -0.54 13.59
N VAL A 132 -18.44 0.73 13.37
CA VAL A 132 -18.53 1.42 12.07
C VAL A 132 -17.13 1.78 11.60
N GLU A 133 -16.84 1.54 10.33
CA GLU A 133 -15.59 1.94 9.67
C GLU A 133 -15.89 2.63 8.35
N ALA A 134 -15.31 3.80 8.15
CA ALA A 134 -15.37 4.54 6.90
C ALA A 134 -13.96 4.75 6.36
N ARG A 135 -13.79 4.69 5.04
CA ARG A 135 -12.52 4.93 4.38
C ARG A 135 -12.75 5.68 3.08
N MET A 136 -11.88 6.65 2.82
CA MET A 136 -11.76 7.31 1.54
C MET A 136 -10.32 7.14 1.06
N ARG A 137 -10.14 6.76 -0.21
CA ARG A 137 -8.84 6.58 -0.82
C ARG A 137 -8.80 7.33 -2.15
N TYR A 138 -7.81 8.20 -2.31
CA TYR A 138 -7.43 8.77 -3.59
C TYR A 138 -6.20 8.02 -4.12
N SER A 139 -6.17 7.76 -5.43
CA SER A 139 -5.04 7.13 -6.09
C SER A 139 -4.77 7.78 -7.44
N GLU A 140 -3.50 8.02 -7.75
CA GLU A 140 -3.06 8.59 -9.03
C GLU A 140 -1.90 7.80 -9.61
N ASP A 141 -1.96 7.53 -10.91
CA ASP A 141 -0.89 6.83 -11.62
C ASP A 141 0.43 7.64 -11.59
N ILE A 142 1.54 7.02 -11.14
CA ILE A 142 2.88 7.63 -11.13
C ILE A 142 3.32 7.93 -12.57
N ARG A 143 3.15 6.94 -13.45
CA ARG A 143 3.42 7.02 -14.89
C ARG A 143 2.15 6.85 -15.70
N GLN A 144 2.02 7.62 -16.77
CA GLN A 144 0.94 7.43 -17.73
C GLN A 144 1.12 6.08 -18.46
N ARG A 145 0.04 5.32 -18.58
CA ARG A 145 0.03 4.08 -19.35
C ARG A 145 0.12 4.37 -20.85
N THR A 146 0.81 3.53 -21.61
CA THR A 146 1.06 3.74 -23.05
C THR A 146 -0.20 3.71 -23.91
N ASN A 147 -1.27 3.08 -23.42
CA ASN A 147 -2.58 3.02 -24.06
C ASN A 147 -3.59 4.05 -23.49
N SER A 148 -3.13 5.01 -22.69
CA SER A 148 -3.96 6.08 -22.12
C SER A 148 -3.46 7.44 -22.56
N SER A 149 -4.38 8.37 -22.82
CA SER A 149 -4.06 9.77 -23.14
C SER A 149 -3.68 10.61 -21.92
N GLN A 150 -4.00 10.14 -20.71
CA GLN A 150 -3.71 10.83 -19.45
C GLN A 150 -3.45 9.84 -18.31
N LYS A 151 -2.89 10.33 -17.21
CA LYS A 151 -2.76 9.56 -15.96
C LYS A 151 -4.15 9.25 -15.40
N ARG A 152 -4.32 8.03 -14.90
CA ARG A 152 -5.54 7.65 -14.19
C ARG A 152 -5.54 8.25 -12.79
N GLN A 153 -6.70 8.77 -12.39
CA GLN A 153 -6.99 9.25 -11.05
C GLN A 153 -8.28 8.59 -10.59
N ASP A 154 -8.25 7.95 -9.42
CA ASP A 154 -9.38 7.20 -8.87
C ASP A 154 -9.65 7.67 -7.44
N ILE A 155 -10.93 7.73 -7.08
CA ILE A 155 -11.39 7.92 -5.71
C ILE A 155 -12.29 6.74 -5.32
N ASP A 156 -11.95 6.08 -4.22
CA ASP A 156 -12.68 4.94 -3.65
C ASP A 156 -13.23 5.30 -2.27
N TYR A 157 -14.47 4.89 -2.01
CA TYR A 157 -15.17 5.06 -0.74
C TYR A 157 -15.64 3.71 -0.22
N PHE A 158 -15.39 3.46 1.05
CA PHE A 158 -15.78 2.23 1.72
C PHE A 158 -16.44 2.55 3.05
N LEU A 159 -17.60 1.94 3.30
CA LEU A 159 -18.31 2.00 4.56
C LEU A 159 -18.65 0.58 5.00
N ARG A 160 -18.31 0.24 6.24
CA ARG A 160 -18.59 -1.05 6.85
C ARG A 160 -19.23 -0.86 8.22
N TYR A 161 -20.31 -1.59 8.44
CA TYR A 161 -20.89 -1.81 9.75
C TYR A 161 -20.71 -3.27 10.13
N THR A 162 -20.25 -3.52 11.35
CA THR A 162 -20.04 -4.87 11.89
C THR A 162 -20.88 -5.04 13.14
N TYR A 163 -21.63 -6.15 13.18
CA TYR A 163 -22.36 -6.63 14.35
C TYR A 163 -21.79 -7.98 14.80
N ARG A 164 -21.47 -8.11 16.09
CA ARG A 164 -21.04 -9.36 16.73
C ARG A 164 -22.10 -9.82 17.72
N PHE A 165 -22.52 -11.07 17.60
CA PHE A 165 -23.48 -11.74 18.48
C PHE A 165 -22.76 -12.74 19.40
#